data_AF-A0A425WNU2-F1
#
_entry.id   AF-A0A425WNU2-F1
#
_cell.length_a   1.000
_cell.length_b   1.000
_cell.length_c   1.000
_cell.angle_alpha   90.00
_cell.angle_beta   90.00
_cell.angle_gamma   90.00
#
_symmetry.space_group_name_H-M   'P 1'
#
loop_
_entity.id
_entity.type
_entity.pdbx_description
1 polymer ?
#
loop_
_entity_poly.entity_id
_entity_poly.type
_entity_poly.pdbx_seq_one_letter_code
_entity_poly.pdbx_strand_id
1 'polypeptide(L)'
;MLLGRKKKVDLASLSLEELRFSTKDLFVLLNGFDGCAVVVNAYKLRLDLVEEKKPERGPWRRAVVDRLAPSGWVDEEGNPNPELERALRALGQMGVGIADSIAPQKRTMGVTLGAEGACGVVPAPGGGWQLRPFPEDRSLWPAKFREIFVPRRYPFAAAKRGGHVSFVDGGEEEGIALGRALNQGDEAMLAAIAKRKGADPEPAIRLSTYMRGGYRGFKAYVDDTTEVEPSYEMGWRWPDGGRGKLRQRKVIAVSEAGALFSDCNAWHEGVSLDLQDPDGEWKRKTAFTSIDFYPSGDLLEALLDIPDYPK
;
A
#
# COMPACT_ATOMS: atom_id res chain seq x y z
N MET A 1 -11.26 -27.45 35.34
CA MET A 1 -10.96 -26.62 34.16
C MET A 1 -9.69 -27.15 33.49
N LEU A 2 -9.83 -27.80 32.33
CA LEU A 2 -8.70 -28.35 31.58
C LEU A 2 -7.96 -27.21 30.87
N LEU A 3 -6.80 -26.82 31.42
CA LEU A 3 -5.81 -26.01 30.72
C LEU A 3 -5.23 -26.84 29.58
N GLY A 4 -5.78 -26.66 28.37
CA GLY A 4 -5.25 -27.28 27.17
C GLY A 4 -3.79 -26.86 26.96
N ARG A 5 -2.87 -27.80 27.07
CA ARG A 5 -1.48 -27.62 26.62
C ARG A 5 -1.52 -27.17 25.17
N LYS A 6 -1.08 -25.94 24.88
CA LYS A 6 -0.86 -25.50 23.50
C LYS A 6 0.13 -26.48 22.87
N LYS A 7 -0.32 -27.26 21.88
CA LYS A 7 0.52 -28.18 21.11
C LYS A 7 1.67 -27.35 20.54
N LYS A 8 2.92 -27.71 20.86
CA LYS A 8 4.10 -27.03 20.33
C LYS A 8 4.11 -27.31 18.83
N VAL A 9 3.92 -26.27 18.02
CA VAL A 9 3.92 -26.38 16.55
C VAL A 9 5.36 -26.62 16.12
N ASP A 10 5.59 -27.65 15.32
CA ASP A 10 6.89 -27.91 14.71
C ASP A 10 7.08 -26.99 13.50
N LEU A 11 7.91 -25.95 13.67
CA LEU A 11 8.11 -24.93 12.64
C LEU A 11 8.93 -25.45 11.45
N ALA A 12 9.67 -26.56 11.61
CA ALA A 12 10.46 -27.16 10.52
C ALA A 12 9.58 -27.84 9.46
N SER A 13 8.35 -28.21 9.84
CA SER A 13 7.38 -28.84 8.95
C SER A 13 6.49 -27.86 8.16
N LEU A 14 6.56 -26.57 8.50
CA LEU A 14 5.73 -25.54 7.87
C LEU A 14 6.35 -25.09 6.55
N SER A 15 5.51 -24.69 5.60
CA SER A 15 5.94 -23.85 4.47
C SER A 15 6.10 -22.38 4.90
N LEU A 16 6.76 -21.56 4.08
CA LEU A 16 6.87 -20.12 4.33
C LEU A 16 5.49 -19.43 4.44
N GLU A 17 4.51 -19.88 3.66
CA GLU A 17 3.14 -19.33 3.72
C GLU A 17 2.40 -19.70 5.02
N GLU A 18 2.79 -20.80 5.66
CA GLU A 18 2.22 -21.23 6.94
C GLU A 18 2.98 -20.64 8.14
N LEU A 19 4.26 -20.32 7.96
CA LEU A 19 5.11 -19.76 9.00
C LEU A 19 4.56 -18.42 9.50
N ARG A 20 4.37 -18.34 10.82
CA ARG A 20 3.86 -17.15 11.50
C ARG A 20 4.98 -16.28 12.02
N PHE A 21 4.82 -14.98 11.80
CA PHE A 21 5.70 -13.92 12.29
C PHE A 21 4.95 -12.97 13.22
N SER A 22 5.60 -12.51 14.27
CA SER A 22 5.17 -11.35 15.02
C SER A 22 5.56 -10.06 14.27
N THR A 23 4.98 -8.91 14.63
CA THR A 23 5.42 -7.61 14.11
C THR A 23 6.91 -7.36 14.41
N LYS A 24 7.39 -7.81 15.58
CA LYS A 24 8.80 -7.66 15.96
C LYS A 24 9.71 -8.55 15.11
N ASP A 25 9.24 -9.75 14.75
CA ASP A 25 10.01 -10.66 13.91
C ASP A 25 10.23 -10.05 12.54
N LEU A 26 9.16 -9.58 11.89
CA LEU A 26 9.26 -8.92 10.59
C LEU A 26 10.07 -7.62 10.69
N PHE A 27 9.92 -6.83 11.75
CA PHE A 27 10.76 -5.64 11.95
C PHE A 27 12.25 -5.98 12.03
N VAL A 28 12.64 -7.01 12.79
CA VAL A 28 14.05 -7.46 12.85
C VAL A 28 14.53 -7.99 11.51
N LEU A 29 13.74 -8.86 10.87
CA LEU A 29 14.10 -9.54 9.63
C LEU A 29 14.17 -8.59 8.42
N LEU A 30 13.43 -7.48 8.47
CA LEU A 30 13.48 -6.41 7.47
C LEU A 30 14.50 -5.30 7.80
N ASN A 31 15.44 -5.57 8.73
CA ASN A 31 16.46 -4.61 9.17
C ASN A 31 15.90 -3.31 9.76
N GLY A 32 14.80 -3.41 10.50
CA GLY A 32 14.17 -2.30 11.20
C GLY A 32 13.39 -1.39 10.25
N PHE A 33 13.76 -0.12 10.22
CA PHE A 33 13.09 0.91 9.42
C PHE A 33 13.42 0.84 7.92
N ASP A 34 14.43 0.06 7.53
CA ASP A 34 14.79 -0.15 6.12
C ASP A 34 13.74 -0.97 5.35
N GLY A 35 12.85 -1.67 6.08
CA GLY A 35 11.72 -2.40 5.52
C GLY A 35 10.63 -1.48 5.01
N CYS A 36 10.56 -1.27 3.69
CA CYS A 36 9.52 -0.46 3.02
C CYS A 36 8.10 -1.08 3.02
N ALA A 37 7.82 -2.09 3.85
CA ALA A 37 6.51 -2.73 3.88
C ALA A 37 5.46 -1.81 4.53
N VAL A 38 4.57 -1.26 3.70
CA VAL A 38 3.47 -0.33 4.00
C VAL A 38 2.56 -0.77 5.19
N VAL A 39 2.54 -2.08 5.49
CA VAL A 39 1.67 -2.77 6.46
C VAL A 39 2.34 -3.01 7.81
N VAL A 40 3.65 -3.28 7.83
CA VAL A 40 4.43 -3.59 9.04
C VAL A 40 5.30 -2.37 9.37
N ASN A 41 4.64 -1.23 9.47
CA ASN A 41 5.30 0.05 9.69
C ASN A 41 5.45 0.36 11.18
N ALA A 42 6.21 1.42 11.46
CA ALA A 42 6.48 1.86 12.80
C ALA A 42 5.25 2.31 13.59
N TYR A 43 4.12 2.64 12.94
CA TYR A 43 2.87 2.95 13.63
C TYR A 43 2.26 1.74 14.35
N LYS A 44 2.71 0.52 14.07
CA LYS A 44 2.35 -0.69 14.82
C LYS A 44 3.30 -0.98 15.98
N LEU A 45 4.37 -0.20 16.12
CA LEU A 45 5.39 -0.30 17.17
C LEU A 45 5.43 0.98 18.00
N ARG A 46 6.04 0.87 19.18
CA ARG A 46 6.35 2.02 20.02
C ARG A 46 7.63 2.66 19.48
N LEU A 47 7.50 3.74 18.72
CA LEU A 47 8.64 4.44 18.08
C LEU A 47 9.71 4.84 19.10
N ASP A 48 9.28 5.43 20.21
CA ASP A 48 10.15 5.81 21.34
C ASP A 48 10.99 4.63 21.84
N LEU A 49 10.37 3.45 21.98
CA LEU A 49 11.07 2.24 22.40
C LEU A 49 12.12 1.79 21.38
N VAL A 50 11.80 1.87 20.09
CA VAL A 50 12.68 1.45 19.00
C VAL A 50 13.88 2.39 18.89
N GLU A 51 13.65 3.70 18.91
CA GLU A 51 14.70 4.72 18.78
C GLU A 51 15.65 4.73 19.98
N GLU A 52 15.11 4.71 21.20
CA GLU A 52 15.91 4.81 22.42
C GLU A 52 16.65 3.51 22.73
N LYS A 53 15.96 2.36 22.67
CA LYS A 53 16.48 1.09 23.20
C LYS A 53 17.05 0.17 22.13
N LYS A 54 16.81 0.47 20.85
CA LYS A 54 17.24 -0.32 19.69
C LYS A 54 17.05 -1.84 19.89
N PRO A 55 15.87 -2.29 20.39
CA PRO A 55 15.66 -3.67 20.81
C PRO A 55 15.79 -4.66 19.64
N GLU A 56 15.63 -4.20 18.40
CA GLU A 56 15.85 -4.94 17.16
C GLU A 56 17.30 -5.41 16.99
N ARG A 57 18.27 -4.76 17.64
CA ARG A 57 19.69 -5.14 17.60
C ARG A 57 20.09 -6.12 18.72
N GLY A 58 19.19 -6.41 19.65
CA GLY A 58 19.51 -7.22 20.82
C GLY A 58 18.38 -8.16 21.21
N PRO A 59 17.52 -7.78 22.17
CA PRO A 59 16.52 -8.68 22.74
C PRO A 59 15.53 -9.23 21.71
N TRP A 60 15.14 -8.46 20.69
CA TRP A 60 14.22 -8.97 19.66
C TRP A 60 14.94 -9.87 18.67
N ARG A 61 16.16 -9.53 18.24
CA ARG A 61 16.95 -10.41 17.37
C ARG A 61 17.23 -11.76 18.01
N ARG A 62 17.63 -11.79 19.28
CA ARG A 62 17.79 -13.06 20.03
C ARG A 62 16.49 -13.87 20.05
N ALA A 63 15.35 -13.22 20.32
CA ALA A 63 14.05 -13.90 20.33
C ALA A 63 13.65 -14.47 18.94
N VAL A 64 14.06 -13.82 17.84
CA VAL A 64 13.88 -14.35 16.48
C VAL A 64 14.74 -15.58 16.27
N VAL A 65 16.05 -15.50 16.59
CA VAL A 65 17.00 -16.62 16.47
C VAL A 65 16.55 -17.82 17.31
N ASP A 66 16.29 -17.62 18.60
CA ASP A 66 15.85 -18.67 19.53
C ASP A 66 14.61 -19.42 19.02
N ARG A 67 13.75 -18.74 18.28
CA ARG A 67 12.50 -19.29 17.75
C ARG A 67 12.66 -19.97 16.40
N LEU A 68 13.42 -19.38 15.49
CA LEU A 68 13.45 -19.76 14.07
C LEU A 68 14.68 -20.59 13.67
N ALA A 69 15.81 -20.41 14.37
CA ALA A 69 17.05 -21.13 14.06
C ALA A 69 16.92 -22.66 14.23
N PRO A 70 16.25 -23.20 15.27
CA PRO A 70 16.07 -24.65 15.41
C PRO A 70 15.32 -25.32 14.24
N SER A 71 14.63 -24.53 13.41
CA SER A 71 13.87 -25.01 12.26
C SER A 71 14.52 -24.62 10.93
N GLY A 72 15.71 -24.03 10.93
CA GLY A 72 16.46 -23.66 9.72
C GLY A 72 15.87 -22.50 8.93
N TRP A 73 14.96 -21.73 9.52
CA TRP A 73 14.40 -20.53 8.89
C TRP A 73 15.37 -19.36 8.93
N VAL A 74 16.19 -19.32 9.97
CA VAL A 74 17.34 -18.41 10.10
C VAL A 74 18.55 -19.19 10.61
N ASP A 75 19.75 -18.64 10.46
CA ASP A 75 20.96 -19.16 11.09
C ASP A 75 21.14 -18.64 12.55
N GLU A 76 22.27 -18.96 13.18
CA GLU A 76 22.57 -18.58 14.56
C GLU A 76 22.76 -17.06 14.72
N GLU A 77 23.10 -16.35 13.63
CA GLU A 77 23.24 -14.90 13.54
C GLU A 77 21.90 -14.20 13.22
N GLY A 78 20.89 -14.97 12.84
CA GLY A 78 19.56 -14.50 12.47
C GLY A 78 19.41 -14.08 11.01
N ASN A 79 20.31 -14.52 10.13
CA ASN A 79 20.16 -14.36 8.68
C ASN A 79 19.14 -15.39 8.16
N PRO A 80 18.18 -14.97 7.31
CA PRO A 80 17.16 -15.86 6.78
C PRO A 80 17.74 -16.89 5.81
N ASN A 81 17.11 -18.07 5.73
CA ASN A 81 17.40 -19.03 4.66
C ASN A 81 17.00 -18.46 3.28
N PRO A 82 17.44 -19.07 2.15
CA PRO A 82 17.20 -18.49 0.82
C PRO A 82 15.73 -18.27 0.45
N GLU A 83 14.81 -19.11 0.93
CA GLU A 83 13.38 -18.95 0.66
C GLU A 83 12.80 -17.72 1.38
N LEU A 84 13.07 -17.61 2.68
CA LEU A 84 12.66 -16.47 3.49
C LEU A 84 13.37 -15.19 3.04
N GLU A 85 14.64 -15.26 2.69
CA GLU A 85 15.43 -14.14 2.21
C GLU A 85 14.82 -13.52 0.94
N ARG A 86 14.44 -14.34 -0.05
CA ARG A 86 13.77 -13.84 -1.27
C ARG A 86 12.48 -13.09 -0.95
N ALA A 87 11.64 -13.64 -0.08
CA ALA A 87 10.40 -12.99 0.33
C ALA A 87 10.65 -11.66 1.08
N LEU A 88 11.66 -11.62 1.93
CA LEU A 88 12.04 -10.40 2.67
C LEU A 88 12.67 -9.34 1.76
N ARG A 89 13.50 -9.73 0.79
CA ARG A 89 14.05 -8.81 -0.23
C ARG A 89 12.93 -8.16 -1.04
N ALA A 90 11.95 -8.95 -1.47
CA ALA A 90 10.78 -8.43 -2.20
C ALA A 90 9.94 -7.43 -1.37
N LEU A 91 9.84 -7.62 -0.05
CA LEU A 91 9.16 -6.66 0.85
C LEU A 91 10.01 -5.41 1.14
N GLY A 92 11.31 -5.61 1.23
CA GLY A 92 12.31 -4.61 1.59
C GLY A 92 12.94 -3.94 0.38
N GLN A 93 12.28 -3.82 -0.77
CA GLN A 93 12.78 -3.08 -1.96
C GLN A 93 12.07 -1.73 -2.16
N MET A 94 12.63 -0.86 -2.99
CA MET A 94 11.86 0.21 -3.65
C MET A 94 11.05 -0.41 -4.78
N GLY A 95 9.81 0.03 -4.94
CA GLY A 95 8.83 -0.62 -5.81
C GLY A 95 7.44 -0.03 -5.63
N VAL A 96 6.42 -0.81 -6.01
CA VAL A 96 5.02 -0.46 -5.80
C VAL A 96 4.50 -1.18 -4.54
N GLY A 97 4.12 -0.40 -3.54
CA GLY A 97 3.40 -0.86 -2.37
C GLY A 97 1.88 -0.72 -2.55
N ILE A 98 1.12 -1.72 -2.12
CA ILE A 98 -0.36 -1.66 -2.08
C ILE A 98 -0.81 -2.13 -0.71
N ALA A 99 -1.64 -1.35 -0.02
CA ALA A 99 -2.23 -1.70 1.26
C ALA A 99 -3.76 -1.57 1.28
N ASP A 100 -4.42 -2.35 2.13
CA ASP A 100 -5.88 -2.45 2.20
C ASP A 100 -6.60 -1.28 2.91
N SER A 101 -5.88 -0.19 3.17
CA SER A 101 -6.44 1.00 3.82
C SER A 101 -5.61 2.24 3.52
N ILE A 102 -6.32 3.35 3.30
CA ILE A 102 -5.74 4.70 3.18
C ILE A 102 -5.08 5.18 4.47
N ALA A 103 -5.61 4.77 5.64
CA ALA A 103 -5.11 5.20 6.94
C ALA A 103 -4.01 4.23 7.41
N PRO A 104 -2.75 4.69 7.60
CA PRO A 104 -1.61 3.83 7.95
C PRO A 104 -1.85 2.92 9.14
N GLN A 105 -2.45 3.44 10.22
CA GLN A 105 -2.78 2.73 11.44
C GLN A 105 -3.86 1.64 11.27
N LYS A 106 -4.70 1.76 10.22
CA LYS A 106 -5.78 0.80 9.92
C LYS A 106 -5.40 -0.25 8.89
N ARG A 107 -4.20 -0.17 8.30
CA ARG A 107 -3.70 -1.19 7.36
C ARG A 107 -3.56 -2.53 8.09
N THR A 108 -4.06 -3.58 7.45
CA THR A 108 -4.07 -4.96 7.96
C THR A 108 -3.48 -5.95 6.98
N MET A 109 -3.25 -5.57 5.72
CA MET A 109 -2.48 -6.37 4.76
C MET A 109 -2.04 -5.52 3.58
N GLY A 110 -1.18 -6.10 2.75
CA GLY A 110 -0.64 -5.43 1.58
C GLY A 110 0.42 -6.26 0.88
N VAL A 111 0.89 -5.72 -0.23
CA VAL A 111 1.90 -6.33 -1.10
C VAL A 111 2.93 -5.28 -1.50
N THR A 112 4.15 -5.73 -1.74
CA THR A 112 5.20 -4.95 -2.41
C THR A 112 5.57 -5.67 -3.69
N LEU A 113 5.72 -4.94 -4.79
CA LEU A 113 6.07 -5.46 -6.11
C LEU A 113 7.24 -4.65 -6.68
N GLY A 114 8.24 -5.32 -7.26
CA GLY A 114 9.38 -4.64 -7.87
C GLY A 114 10.38 -5.56 -8.57
N ALA A 115 11.62 -5.09 -8.70
CA ALA A 115 12.70 -5.79 -9.38
C ALA A 115 13.12 -7.10 -8.67
N GLU A 116 13.10 -7.11 -7.34
CA GLU A 116 13.43 -8.26 -6.49
C GLU A 116 12.26 -9.26 -6.36
N GLY A 117 11.21 -9.11 -7.18
CA GLY A 117 9.99 -9.93 -7.13
C GLY A 117 8.84 -9.23 -6.41
N ALA A 118 7.88 -10.01 -5.91
CA ALA A 118 6.74 -9.51 -5.17
C ALA A 118 6.40 -10.40 -3.96
N CYS A 119 5.90 -9.79 -2.90
CA CYS A 119 5.51 -10.50 -1.68
C CYS A 119 4.38 -9.76 -0.95
N GLY A 120 3.41 -10.53 -0.47
CA GLY A 120 2.35 -10.07 0.40
C GLY A 120 2.61 -10.33 1.87
N VAL A 121 2.03 -9.49 2.72
CA VAL A 121 1.93 -9.70 4.16
C VAL A 121 0.46 -9.70 4.56
N VAL A 122 0.01 -10.79 5.18
CA VAL A 122 -1.39 -10.99 5.58
C VAL A 122 -1.51 -11.37 7.05
N PRO A 123 -2.65 -11.12 7.72
CA PRO A 123 -2.87 -11.56 9.09
C PRO A 123 -2.83 -13.08 9.19
N ALA A 124 -2.07 -13.60 10.14
CA ALA A 124 -2.05 -15.03 10.45
C ALA A 124 -3.24 -15.43 11.33
N PRO A 125 -3.80 -16.64 11.16
CA PRO A 125 -4.74 -17.20 12.12
C PRO A 125 -4.14 -17.21 13.54
N GLY A 126 -4.90 -16.70 14.52
CA GLY A 126 -4.44 -16.59 15.91
C GLY A 126 -3.48 -15.42 16.19
N GLY A 127 -3.37 -14.46 15.26
CA GLY A 127 -2.62 -13.21 15.43
C GLY A 127 -1.23 -13.24 14.79
N GLY A 128 -0.63 -12.06 14.55
CA GLY A 128 0.62 -11.94 13.80
C GLY A 128 0.41 -11.96 12.28
N TRP A 129 1.44 -12.37 11.55
CA TRP A 129 1.56 -12.20 10.10
C TRP A 129 2.02 -13.49 9.42
N GLN A 130 1.62 -13.67 8.17
CA GLN A 130 2.18 -14.64 7.25
C GLN A 130 2.63 -13.93 5.98
N LEU A 131 3.66 -14.48 5.34
CA LEU A 131 4.14 -14.01 4.04
C LEU A 131 3.42 -14.75 2.91
N ARG A 132 3.26 -14.07 1.77
CA ARG A 132 2.65 -14.59 0.54
C ARG A 132 3.55 -14.24 -0.63
N PRO A 133 4.67 -14.96 -0.83
CA PRO A 133 5.56 -14.70 -1.95
C PRO A 133 4.79 -14.91 -3.27
N PHE A 134 5.07 -14.06 -4.25
CA PHE A 134 4.52 -14.21 -5.60
C PHE A 134 5.42 -15.17 -6.40
N PRO A 135 4.85 -15.89 -7.37
CA PRO A 135 5.65 -16.69 -8.30
C PRO A 135 6.58 -15.82 -9.14
N GLU A 136 7.70 -16.38 -9.61
CA GLU A 136 8.64 -15.67 -10.49
C GLU A 136 7.99 -15.28 -11.82
N ASP A 137 7.08 -16.12 -12.34
CA ASP A 137 6.27 -15.81 -13.51
C ASP A 137 5.25 -14.70 -13.21
N ARG A 138 5.54 -13.51 -13.75
CA ARG A 138 4.71 -12.31 -13.60
C ARG A 138 3.31 -12.46 -14.19
N SER A 139 3.09 -13.35 -15.15
CA SER A 139 1.76 -13.59 -15.71
C SER A 139 0.79 -14.19 -14.69
N LEU A 140 1.31 -14.82 -13.62
CA LEU A 140 0.54 -15.40 -12.53
C LEU A 140 0.26 -14.41 -11.38
N TRP A 141 0.84 -13.21 -11.43
CA TRP A 141 0.69 -12.22 -10.36
C TRP A 141 -0.75 -11.75 -10.14
N PRO A 142 -1.58 -11.49 -11.16
CA PRO A 142 -2.98 -11.14 -10.95
C PRO A 142 -3.73 -12.21 -10.15
N ALA A 143 -3.52 -13.49 -10.47
CA ALA A 143 -4.13 -14.60 -9.75
C ALA A 143 -3.66 -14.65 -8.28
N LYS A 144 -2.35 -14.56 -8.04
CA LYS A 144 -1.79 -14.56 -6.68
C LYS A 144 -2.26 -13.35 -5.87
N PHE A 145 -2.35 -12.17 -6.50
CA PHE A 145 -2.88 -10.97 -5.87
C PHE A 145 -4.35 -11.16 -5.43
N ARG A 146 -5.16 -11.86 -6.23
CA ARG A 146 -6.56 -12.18 -5.89
C ARG A 146 -6.71 -13.21 -4.77
N GLU A 147 -5.69 -14.00 -4.44
CA GLU A 147 -5.68 -14.82 -3.22
C GLU A 147 -5.56 -13.95 -1.95
N ILE A 148 -4.89 -12.80 -2.04
CA ILE A 148 -4.68 -11.86 -0.93
C ILE A 148 -5.86 -10.87 -0.87
N PHE A 149 -6.13 -10.18 -1.97
CA PHE A 149 -7.25 -9.25 -2.16
C PHE A 149 -8.47 -10.01 -2.69
N VAL A 150 -9.01 -10.89 -1.83
CA VAL A 150 -10.09 -11.81 -2.19
C VAL A 150 -11.32 -11.09 -2.75
N PRO A 151 -11.90 -11.54 -3.88
CA PRO A 151 -13.01 -10.84 -4.56
C PRO A 151 -14.22 -10.54 -3.69
N ARG A 152 -14.51 -11.38 -2.69
CA ARG A 152 -15.62 -11.14 -1.76
C ARG A 152 -15.44 -9.87 -0.92
N ARG A 153 -14.20 -9.53 -0.57
CA ARG A 153 -13.86 -8.35 0.25
C ARG A 153 -13.40 -7.17 -0.62
N TYR A 154 -12.81 -7.47 -1.78
CA TYR A 154 -12.28 -6.49 -2.73
C TYR A 154 -12.87 -6.74 -4.14
N PRO A 155 -14.20 -6.62 -4.30
CA PRO A 155 -14.83 -6.81 -5.59
C PRO A 155 -14.33 -5.74 -6.56
N PHE A 156 -14.18 -6.07 -7.83
CA PHE A 156 -13.86 -5.10 -8.87
C PHE A 156 -14.35 -5.65 -10.19
N ALA A 157 -15.37 -5.01 -10.77
CA ALA A 157 -15.95 -5.40 -12.05
C ALA A 157 -15.21 -4.71 -13.20
N ALA A 158 -15.38 -5.23 -14.41
CA ALA A 158 -14.94 -4.54 -15.62
C ALA A 158 -15.82 -3.32 -15.88
N ALA A 159 -15.20 -2.18 -16.21
CA ALA A 159 -15.92 -1.01 -16.67
C ALA A 159 -16.50 -1.25 -18.08
N LYS A 160 -17.71 -0.74 -18.36
CA LYS A 160 -18.34 -0.85 -19.69
C LYS A 160 -17.50 -0.21 -20.81
N ARG A 161 -16.75 0.84 -20.48
CA ARG A 161 -15.82 1.55 -21.36
C ARG A 161 -14.74 2.23 -20.53
N GLY A 162 -13.56 2.38 -21.12
CA GLY A 162 -12.46 3.12 -20.49
C GLY A 162 -12.80 4.59 -20.30
N GLY A 163 -12.04 5.26 -19.45
CA GLY A 163 -12.11 6.71 -19.27
C GLY A 163 -11.18 7.14 -18.16
N HIS A 164 -10.60 8.32 -18.33
CA HIS A 164 -9.63 8.89 -17.42
C HIS A 164 -9.87 10.40 -17.36
N VAL A 165 -9.84 10.95 -16.15
CA VAL A 165 -9.71 12.39 -15.94
C VAL A 165 -8.92 12.64 -14.67
N SER A 166 -7.98 13.57 -14.75
CA SER A 166 -7.22 14.06 -13.61
C SER A 166 -7.17 15.58 -13.60
N PHE A 167 -7.14 16.18 -12.42
CA PHE A 167 -6.99 17.63 -12.28
C PHE A 167 -6.37 18.00 -10.93
N VAL A 168 -5.59 19.07 -10.92
CA VAL A 168 -4.95 19.61 -9.72
C VAL A 168 -6.00 19.99 -8.67
N ASP A 169 -5.75 19.60 -7.43
CA ASP A 169 -6.65 19.91 -6.32
C ASP A 169 -6.73 21.41 -6.07
N GLY A 170 -7.95 21.97 -6.04
CA GLY A 170 -8.17 23.40 -5.75
C GLY A 170 -8.21 23.75 -4.27
N GLY A 171 -7.70 22.88 -3.40
CA GLY A 171 -7.79 23.02 -1.94
C GLY A 171 -8.95 22.23 -1.32
N GLU A 172 -9.06 22.32 0.01
CA GLU A 172 -9.96 21.49 0.82
C GLU A 172 -11.45 21.75 0.50
N GLU A 173 -11.85 23.01 0.36
CA GLU A 173 -13.25 23.38 0.07
C GLU A 173 -13.73 22.79 -1.26
N GLU A 174 -12.88 22.81 -2.30
CA GLU A 174 -13.24 22.25 -3.60
C GLU A 174 -13.27 20.72 -3.57
N GLY A 175 -12.35 20.07 -2.84
CA GLY A 175 -12.39 18.63 -2.61
C GLY A 175 -13.67 18.20 -1.89
N ILE A 176 -14.11 18.96 -0.88
CA ILE A 176 -15.40 18.76 -0.20
C ILE A 176 -16.56 18.94 -1.18
N ALA A 177 -16.52 19.96 -2.03
CA ALA A 177 -17.55 20.23 -3.02
C ALA A 177 -17.65 19.11 -4.06
N LEU A 178 -16.52 18.60 -4.56
CA LEU A 178 -16.45 17.45 -5.45
C LEU A 178 -17.04 16.19 -4.81
N GLY A 179 -16.60 15.85 -3.59
CA GLY A 179 -17.11 14.70 -2.86
C GLY A 179 -18.61 14.81 -2.59
N ARG A 180 -19.12 16.01 -2.28
CA ARG A 180 -20.56 16.26 -2.11
C ARG A 180 -21.31 16.08 -3.43
N ALA A 181 -20.82 16.65 -4.52
CA ALA A 181 -21.44 16.55 -5.84
C ALA A 181 -21.50 15.10 -6.34
N LEU A 182 -20.44 14.31 -6.15
CA LEU A 182 -20.42 12.87 -6.42
C LEU A 182 -21.48 12.11 -5.60
N ASN A 183 -21.58 12.40 -4.29
CA ASN A 183 -22.53 11.75 -3.40
C ASN A 183 -24.00 12.13 -3.68
N GLN A 184 -24.24 13.33 -4.20
CA GLN A 184 -25.59 13.82 -4.55
C GLN A 184 -25.97 13.45 -5.99
N GLY A 185 -24.99 13.12 -6.84
CA GLY A 185 -25.20 13.02 -8.28
C GLY A 185 -25.57 14.37 -8.90
N ASP A 186 -24.92 15.44 -8.46
CA ASP A 186 -25.12 16.80 -8.96
C ASP A 186 -24.29 17.02 -10.22
N GLU A 187 -24.85 16.62 -11.36
CA GLU A 187 -24.18 16.69 -12.66
C GLU A 187 -23.78 18.11 -13.06
N ALA A 188 -24.60 19.11 -12.69
CA ALA A 188 -24.32 20.51 -13.00
C ALA A 188 -23.10 21.02 -12.23
N MET A 189 -22.99 20.69 -10.95
CA MET A 189 -21.82 21.02 -10.14
C MET A 189 -20.56 20.29 -10.60
N LEU A 190 -20.68 18.99 -10.94
CA LEU A 190 -19.56 18.22 -11.50
C LEU A 190 -19.07 18.83 -12.83
N ALA A 191 -19.98 19.21 -13.71
CA ALA A 191 -19.66 19.91 -14.96
C ALA A 191 -18.99 21.26 -14.71
N ALA A 192 -19.46 22.03 -13.72
CA ALA A 192 -18.86 23.31 -13.35
C ALA A 192 -17.44 23.16 -12.79
N ILE A 193 -17.20 22.16 -11.92
CA ILE A 193 -15.87 21.84 -11.40
C ILE A 193 -14.93 21.46 -12.54
N ALA A 194 -15.33 20.50 -13.39
CA ALA A 194 -14.50 20.05 -14.51
C ALA A 194 -14.17 21.20 -15.47
N LYS A 195 -15.14 22.06 -15.79
CA LYS A 195 -14.91 23.26 -16.61
C LYS A 195 -13.89 24.22 -16.00
N ARG A 196 -13.95 24.48 -14.69
CA ARG A 196 -12.94 25.33 -14.01
C ARG A 196 -11.54 24.73 -14.07
N LYS A 197 -11.43 23.41 -14.19
CA LYS A 197 -10.18 22.66 -14.29
C LYS A 197 -9.72 22.37 -15.70
N GLY A 198 -10.48 22.78 -16.73
CA GLY A 198 -10.19 22.41 -18.11
C GLY A 198 -10.27 20.89 -18.36
N ALA A 199 -11.05 20.17 -17.55
CA ALA A 199 -11.14 18.72 -17.57
C ALA A 199 -12.48 18.24 -18.17
N ASP A 200 -12.50 17.00 -18.68
CA ASP A 200 -13.74 16.38 -19.17
C ASP A 200 -14.67 16.05 -17.98
N PRO A 201 -15.91 16.56 -17.94
CA PRO A 201 -16.85 16.21 -16.89
C PRO A 201 -17.38 14.77 -16.96
N GLU A 202 -17.27 14.08 -18.10
CA GLU A 202 -17.91 12.78 -18.32
C GLU A 202 -17.54 11.74 -17.26
N PRO A 203 -16.25 11.50 -16.91
CA PRO A 203 -15.94 10.42 -16.00
C PRO A 203 -16.47 10.70 -14.58
N ALA A 204 -16.47 11.96 -14.15
CA ALA A 204 -17.00 12.36 -12.85
C ALA A 204 -18.53 12.23 -12.79
N ILE A 205 -19.24 12.68 -13.83
CA ILE A 205 -20.69 12.53 -13.94
C ILE A 205 -21.07 11.05 -13.95
N ARG A 206 -20.39 10.24 -14.77
CA ARG A 206 -20.59 8.79 -14.84
C ARG A 206 -20.35 8.13 -13.49
N LEU A 207 -19.26 8.46 -12.80
CA LEU A 207 -18.94 7.91 -11.49
C LEU A 207 -20.02 8.24 -10.45
N SER A 208 -20.58 9.46 -10.49
CA SER A 208 -21.61 9.92 -9.56
C SER A 208 -22.86 9.03 -9.54
N THR A 209 -23.18 8.37 -10.67
CA THR A 209 -24.32 7.43 -10.76
C THR A 209 -24.19 6.23 -9.84
N TYR A 210 -22.95 5.82 -9.53
CA TYR A 210 -22.63 4.72 -8.61
C TYR A 210 -22.38 5.20 -7.17
N MET A 211 -22.07 6.49 -7.00
CA MET A 211 -21.73 7.06 -5.69
C MET A 211 -22.92 7.69 -4.95
N ARG A 212 -24.06 7.85 -5.63
CA ARG A 212 -25.25 8.49 -5.06
C ARG A 212 -25.71 7.80 -3.77
N GLY A 213 -25.94 8.58 -2.72
CA GLY A 213 -26.43 8.08 -1.44
C GLY A 213 -25.36 7.55 -0.48
N GLY A 214 -24.07 7.73 -0.82
CA GLY A 214 -22.95 7.38 0.04
C GLY A 214 -22.40 5.99 -0.27
N TYR A 215 -21.31 5.97 -1.02
CA TYR A 215 -20.70 4.74 -1.49
C TYR A 215 -19.82 4.05 -0.44
N ARG A 216 -19.93 2.72 -0.34
CA ARG A 216 -19.17 1.86 0.57
C ARG A 216 -18.24 0.90 -0.17
N GLY A 217 -17.45 1.43 -1.10
CA GLY A 217 -16.35 0.68 -1.71
C GLY A 217 -15.25 0.34 -0.73
N PHE A 218 -14.36 -0.55 -1.17
CA PHE A 218 -13.12 -0.74 -0.43
C PHE A 218 -12.17 0.43 -0.71
N LYS A 219 -11.25 0.62 0.23
CA LYS A 219 -10.21 1.63 0.15
C LYS A 219 -8.86 0.94 0.04
N ALA A 220 -7.95 1.53 -0.71
CA ALA A 220 -6.59 1.07 -0.78
C ALA A 220 -5.63 2.27 -0.74
N TYR A 221 -4.41 2.02 -0.32
CA TYR A 221 -3.30 2.93 -0.49
C TYR A 221 -2.32 2.31 -1.46
N VAL A 222 -1.84 3.08 -2.42
CA VAL A 222 -0.79 2.68 -3.34
C VAL A 222 0.34 3.70 -3.25
N ASP A 223 1.57 3.24 -3.23
CA ASP A 223 2.76 4.06 -3.36
C ASP A 223 3.71 3.44 -4.37
N ASP A 224 4.18 4.23 -5.32
CA ASP A 224 5.17 3.86 -6.31
C ASP A 224 6.45 4.64 -6.04
N THR A 225 7.48 3.87 -5.71
CA THR A 225 8.84 4.31 -5.41
C THR A 225 9.85 3.75 -6.42
N THR A 226 9.39 3.19 -7.54
CA THR A 226 10.27 2.56 -8.55
C THR A 226 11.28 3.53 -9.17
N GLU A 227 10.91 4.80 -9.30
CA GLU A 227 11.75 5.89 -9.81
C GLU A 227 12.36 6.76 -8.68
N VAL A 228 12.38 6.28 -7.43
CA VAL A 228 12.90 7.02 -6.27
C VAL A 228 14.27 6.51 -5.87
N GLU A 229 15.24 7.42 -5.74
CA GLU A 229 16.47 7.11 -5.02
C GLU A 229 16.22 7.19 -3.50
N PRO A 230 16.55 6.13 -2.74
CA PRO A 230 16.38 6.16 -1.30
C PRO A 230 17.28 7.21 -0.63
N SER A 231 16.72 7.93 0.33
CA SER A 231 17.50 8.70 1.30
C SER A 231 17.81 7.84 2.53
N TYR A 232 18.95 8.15 3.16
CA TYR A 232 19.43 7.55 4.40
C TYR A 232 19.70 8.59 5.49
N GLU A 233 19.26 9.84 5.28
CA GLU A 233 19.53 10.96 6.21
C GLU A 233 18.94 10.72 7.60
N MET A 234 17.83 9.98 7.67
CA MET A 234 17.21 9.58 8.93
C MET A 234 17.93 8.40 9.61
N GLY A 235 18.96 7.82 8.98
CA GLY A 235 19.65 6.62 9.45
C GLY A 235 18.95 5.31 9.07
N TRP A 236 17.94 5.38 8.21
CA TRP A 236 17.26 4.26 7.57
C TRP A 236 16.81 4.62 6.15
N ARG A 237 16.52 3.61 5.35
CA ARG A 237 16.07 3.76 3.97
C ARG A 237 14.66 4.32 3.92
N TRP A 238 14.50 5.53 3.40
CA TRP A 238 13.19 6.17 3.23
C TRP A 238 13.02 6.75 1.81
N PRO A 239 11.83 6.65 1.19
CA PRO A 239 11.54 7.31 -0.08
C PRO A 239 11.39 8.82 0.14
N ASP A 240 12.47 9.55 -0.07
CA ASP A 240 12.48 11.01 0.07
C ASP A 240 11.95 11.69 -1.20
N GLY A 241 11.12 12.71 -1.00
CA GLY A 241 10.54 13.47 -2.12
C GLY A 241 11.59 14.41 -2.69
N GLY A 242 11.68 14.44 -4.03
CA GLY A 242 12.65 15.27 -4.72
C GLY A 242 13.91 14.54 -5.20
N ARG A 243 14.04 13.23 -4.93
CA ARG A 243 15.10 12.37 -5.48
C ARG A 243 14.51 11.34 -6.46
N GLY A 244 13.91 11.86 -7.53
CA GLY A 244 13.13 11.08 -8.49
C GLY A 244 11.62 11.23 -8.30
N LYS A 245 10.83 10.28 -8.82
CA LYS A 245 9.37 10.37 -8.84
C LYS A 245 8.73 9.44 -7.82
N LEU A 246 8.12 10.03 -6.80
CA LEU A 246 7.30 9.32 -5.82
C LEU A 246 5.83 9.59 -6.13
N ARG A 247 5.08 8.53 -6.44
CA ARG A 247 3.63 8.64 -6.68
C ARG A 247 2.88 7.93 -5.58
N GLN A 248 1.85 8.56 -5.06
CA GLN A 248 1.02 8.00 -3.99
C GLN A 248 -0.44 8.18 -4.33
N ARG A 249 -1.26 7.19 -4.00
CA ARG A 249 -2.68 7.19 -4.31
C ARG A 249 -3.50 6.65 -3.15
N LYS A 250 -4.41 7.47 -2.62
CA LYS A 250 -5.48 7.03 -1.73
C LYS A 250 -6.69 6.71 -2.58
N VAL A 251 -6.98 5.42 -2.70
CA VAL A 251 -7.98 4.88 -3.62
C VAL A 251 -9.29 4.61 -2.89
N ILE A 252 -10.39 5.00 -3.54
CA ILE A 252 -11.73 4.48 -3.30
C ILE A 252 -12.12 3.72 -4.57
N ALA A 253 -12.20 2.39 -4.48
CA ALA A 253 -12.58 1.56 -5.61
C ALA A 253 -14.09 1.48 -5.71
N VAL A 254 -14.65 2.03 -6.79
CA VAL A 254 -16.06 1.93 -7.16
C VAL A 254 -16.28 0.67 -7.97
N SER A 255 -16.32 -0.45 -7.26
CA SER A 255 -16.27 -1.81 -7.78
C SER A 255 -17.27 -2.10 -8.89
N GLU A 256 -18.52 -1.66 -8.74
CA GLU A 256 -19.60 -1.89 -9.73
C GLU A 256 -19.37 -1.10 -11.03
N ALA A 257 -18.67 0.02 -10.95
CA ALA A 257 -18.32 0.84 -12.09
C ALA A 257 -17.05 0.37 -12.81
N GLY A 258 -16.27 -0.52 -12.18
CA GLY A 258 -14.90 -0.82 -12.58
C GLY A 258 -14.00 0.41 -12.54
N ALA A 259 -14.22 1.28 -11.54
CA ALA A 259 -13.58 2.59 -11.49
C ALA A 259 -12.81 2.82 -10.20
N LEU A 260 -11.75 3.63 -10.27
CA LEU A 260 -10.99 4.10 -9.13
C LEU A 260 -11.15 5.62 -9.01
N PHE A 261 -11.54 6.08 -7.84
CA PHE A 261 -11.51 7.49 -7.46
C PHE A 261 -10.37 7.72 -6.48
N SER A 262 -9.49 8.66 -6.80
CA SER A 262 -8.19 8.73 -6.18
C SER A 262 -7.78 10.14 -5.79
N ASP A 263 -7.38 10.30 -4.53
CA ASP A 263 -6.57 11.44 -4.05
C ASP A 263 -5.09 11.06 -4.22
N CYS A 264 -4.42 11.75 -5.15
CA CYS A 264 -3.08 11.44 -5.62
C CYS A 264 -2.08 12.48 -5.14
N ASN A 265 -0.84 12.04 -4.89
CA ASN A 265 0.30 12.93 -4.67
C ASN A 265 1.45 12.44 -5.56
N ALA A 266 1.94 13.29 -6.46
CA ALA A 266 3.07 12.99 -7.33
C ALA A 266 4.22 13.97 -7.04
N TRP A 267 5.18 13.51 -6.26
CA TRP A 267 6.42 14.22 -5.97
C TRP A 267 7.42 13.99 -7.11
N HIS A 268 8.20 15.02 -7.40
CA HIS A 268 9.25 14.99 -8.42
C HIS A 268 10.42 15.88 -8.00
N GLU A 269 11.53 15.79 -8.74
CA GLU A 269 12.70 16.64 -8.53
C GLU A 269 12.31 18.13 -8.49
N GLY A 270 12.86 18.85 -7.50
CA GLY A 270 12.58 20.27 -7.27
C GLY A 270 11.40 20.56 -6.32
N VAL A 271 10.73 19.54 -5.77
CA VAL A 271 9.71 19.71 -4.72
C VAL A 271 10.17 19.03 -3.43
N SER A 272 10.41 19.82 -2.39
CA SER A 272 10.85 19.34 -1.07
C SER A 272 9.74 18.59 -0.33
N LEU A 273 10.03 17.42 0.24
CA LEU A 273 9.12 16.64 1.08
C LEU A 273 8.92 17.25 2.49
N ASP A 274 8.92 18.58 2.63
CA ASP A 274 8.63 19.22 3.91
C ASP A 274 7.17 18.98 4.30
N LEU A 275 6.97 18.03 5.22
CA LEU A 275 5.66 17.57 5.67
C LEU A 275 4.86 18.63 6.44
N GLN A 276 5.45 19.79 6.78
CA GLN A 276 4.78 20.82 7.56
C GLN A 276 3.88 21.75 6.71
N ASP A 277 4.05 21.81 5.39
CA ASP A 277 3.32 22.64 4.38
C ASP A 277 2.55 23.86 4.90
N PRO A 278 3.17 24.79 5.65
CA PRO A 278 2.41 25.87 6.28
C PRO A 278 1.65 26.74 5.26
N ASP A 279 2.18 26.85 4.03
CA ASP A 279 1.62 27.68 2.95
C ASP A 279 0.85 26.88 1.87
N GLY A 280 0.71 25.56 2.05
CA GLY A 280 0.03 24.67 1.09
C GLY A 280 0.74 24.59 -0.27
N GLU A 281 2.03 24.93 -0.34
CA GLU A 281 2.77 25.11 -1.58
C GLU A 281 3.06 23.76 -2.24
N TRP A 282 3.51 22.76 -1.48
CA TRP A 282 3.77 21.46 -2.09
C TRP A 282 2.46 20.77 -2.45
N LYS A 283 1.40 20.91 -1.64
CA LYS A 283 0.10 20.33 -1.97
C LYS A 283 -0.40 20.83 -3.33
N ARG A 284 -0.21 22.12 -3.64
CA ARG A 284 -0.55 22.68 -4.96
C ARG A 284 0.34 22.18 -6.11
N LYS A 285 1.52 21.63 -5.82
CA LYS A 285 2.48 21.14 -6.83
C LYS A 285 2.45 19.63 -7.01
N THR A 286 1.90 18.88 -6.06
CA THR A 286 1.93 17.42 -6.09
C THR A 286 0.55 16.78 -5.95
N ALA A 287 -0.43 17.46 -5.33
CA ALA A 287 -1.74 16.87 -5.08
C ALA A 287 -2.73 17.08 -6.22
N PHE A 288 -3.39 16.00 -6.61
CA PHE A 288 -4.40 16.03 -7.66
C PHE A 288 -5.41 14.90 -7.48
N THR A 289 -6.57 15.08 -8.08
CA THR A 289 -7.61 14.06 -8.13
C THR A 289 -7.53 13.29 -9.44
N SER A 290 -7.75 11.97 -9.40
CA SER A 290 -7.92 11.12 -10.59
C SER A 290 -9.20 10.28 -10.51
N ILE A 291 -9.87 10.12 -11.65
CA ILE A 291 -11.01 9.23 -11.84
C ILE A 291 -10.74 8.36 -13.07
N ASP A 292 -10.63 7.06 -12.85
CA ASP A 292 -10.17 6.08 -13.83
C ASP A 292 -11.19 4.94 -13.98
N PHE A 293 -11.45 4.49 -15.20
CA PHE A 293 -12.34 3.36 -15.50
C PHE A 293 -11.60 2.29 -16.29
N TYR A 294 -11.64 1.05 -15.79
CA TYR A 294 -10.80 -0.07 -16.26
C TYR A 294 -11.65 -1.18 -16.91
N PRO A 295 -11.62 -1.32 -18.26
CA PRO A 295 -12.38 -2.35 -18.95
C PRO A 295 -11.92 -3.78 -18.69
N SER A 296 -10.67 -4.00 -18.27
CA SER A 296 -10.13 -5.34 -18.00
C SER A 296 -10.80 -5.99 -16.78
N GLY A 297 -11.21 -5.19 -15.79
CA GLY A 297 -11.67 -5.69 -14.49
C GLY A 297 -10.55 -6.31 -13.64
N ASP A 298 -9.29 -6.23 -14.09
CA ASP A 298 -8.14 -6.65 -13.29
C ASP A 298 -7.84 -5.57 -12.24
N LEU A 299 -7.97 -5.95 -10.97
CA LEU A 299 -7.73 -5.03 -9.87
C LEU A 299 -6.24 -4.75 -9.68
N LEU A 300 -5.36 -5.73 -9.95
CA LEU A 300 -3.93 -5.50 -9.82
C LEU A 300 -3.49 -4.48 -10.87
N GLU A 301 -3.87 -4.69 -12.13
CA GLU A 301 -3.62 -3.74 -13.23
C GLU A 301 -4.12 -2.34 -12.87
N ALA A 302 -5.38 -2.21 -12.45
CA ALA A 302 -5.97 -0.92 -12.07
C ALA A 302 -5.24 -0.27 -10.88
N LEU A 303 -4.72 -1.06 -9.94
CA LEU A 303 -3.98 -0.55 -8.80
C LEU A 303 -2.55 -0.09 -9.17
N LEU A 304 -1.92 -0.75 -10.14
CA LEU A 304 -0.59 -0.44 -10.66
C LEU A 304 -0.59 0.70 -11.69
N ASP A 305 -1.73 0.99 -12.32
CA ASP A 305 -1.89 2.17 -13.16
C ASP A 305 -2.00 3.43 -12.30
N ILE A 306 -0.84 4.01 -11.98
CA ILE A 306 -0.68 5.15 -11.07
C ILE A 306 -0.41 6.40 -11.91
N PRO A 307 -1.31 7.39 -11.91
CA PRO A 307 -1.19 8.56 -12.78
C PRO A 307 0.00 9.46 -12.37
N ASP A 308 0.60 10.10 -13.37
CA ASP A 308 1.52 11.22 -13.18
C ASP A 308 0.76 12.50 -12.82
N TYR A 309 1.49 13.50 -12.32
CA TYR A 309 0.93 14.83 -12.09
C TYR A 309 0.37 15.43 -13.41
N PRO A 310 -0.86 15.96 -13.42
CA PRO A 310 -1.47 16.53 -14.62
C PRO A 310 -0.68 17.75 -15.12
N LYS A 311 -0.45 17.81 -16.43
CA LYS A 311 0.26 18.91 -17.11
C LYS A 311 -0.69 20.02 -17.54
#